data_AF-A0A945QMI0-F1
#
_entry.id   AF-A0A945QMI0-F1
#
_cell.length_a   1.000
_cell.length_b   1.000
_cell.length_c   1.000
_cell.angle_alpha   90.00
_cell.angle_beta   90.00
_cell.angle_gamma   90.00
#
_symmetry.space_group_name_H-M   'P 1'
#
loop_
_entity.id
_entity.type
_entity.pdbx_description
1 polymer ?
#
loop_
_entity_poly.entity_id
_entity_poly.type
_entity_poly.pdbx_seq_one_letter_code
_entity_poly.pdbx_strand_id
1 'polypeptide(L)'
;MRILVTRPGEDGIALAELLNVSGIDSIVDPLMSIQQIHGPQLKLEGVQALLLTSANGVRALVNRSSRRDIPIYAVGEATARTARKFGFSQVHSADGNVDMLVDLVENILKPEDGSLLHIAGSSIAGDLIKSLSNRGFQCSRVILYKTNNSRRLLDSTIADIKQNKIDAVMLYSPRSAEIFVNLIRKARLVRSCQKIILICLSDAVYKKTLRIQWKAVKTSTEPNQGAIIELASVLAGNSEPVYQNNKLGKPLHTAGSIDQTKKESDKAFYRKPILKKATIISIVILLILPLIFFTTKEYFPHLNLINQVLTNNKSGFEDIEGRLRILEKKYQVPDLKALKDERRRLKTNLVNTLEKVNSLEK
;
A
#
# COMPACT_ATOMS: atom_id res chain seq x y z
N MET A 1 15.41 1.61 -17.61
CA MET A 1 15.23 0.38 -16.81
C MET A 1 14.02 -0.38 -17.35
N ARG A 2 14.07 -1.72 -17.40
CA ARG A 2 12.94 -2.57 -17.82
C ARG A 2 12.49 -3.54 -16.73
N ILE A 3 11.19 -3.49 -16.37
CA ILE A 3 10.65 -4.20 -15.20
C ILE A 3 9.64 -5.30 -15.59
N LEU A 4 9.79 -6.49 -15.00
CA LEU A 4 8.83 -7.58 -15.07
C LEU A 4 7.73 -7.42 -14.00
N VAL A 5 6.52 -7.10 -14.45
CA VAL A 5 5.30 -7.01 -13.62
C VAL A 5 4.61 -8.37 -13.59
N THR A 6 4.43 -8.92 -12.39
CA THR A 6 3.93 -10.31 -12.17
C THR A 6 2.47 -10.40 -11.74
N ARG A 7 1.81 -9.24 -11.56
CA ARG A 7 0.48 -9.11 -10.97
C ARG A 7 -0.64 -9.49 -11.97
N PRO A 8 -1.71 -10.17 -11.54
CA PRO A 8 -2.70 -10.74 -12.47
C PRO A 8 -3.75 -9.73 -12.96
N GLY A 9 -4.12 -9.84 -14.25
CA GLY A 9 -5.27 -9.15 -14.84
C GLY A 9 -5.12 -7.63 -14.93
N GLU A 10 -6.26 -6.92 -14.87
CA GLU A 10 -6.34 -5.44 -14.88
C GLU A 10 -5.31 -4.79 -13.94
N ASP A 11 -5.13 -5.35 -12.74
CA ASP A 11 -4.20 -4.87 -11.72
C ASP A 11 -2.72 -4.85 -12.16
N GLY A 12 -2.33 -5.74 -13.08
CA GLY A 12 -0.99 -5.78 -13.66
C GLY A 12 -0.84 -4.83 -14.84
N ILE A 13 -1.88 -4.73 -15.68
CA ILE A 13 -1.93 -3.82 -16.84
C ILE A 13 -1.87 -2.37 -16.38
N ALA A 14 -2.76 -1.98 -15.45
CA ALA A 14 -2.80 -0.62 -14.90
C ALA A 14 -1.52 -0.23 -14.15
N LEU A 15 -0.73 -1.20 -13.65
CA LEU A 15 0.58 -0.91 -13.08
C LEU A 15 1.65 -0.73 -14.16
N ALA A 16 1.65 -1.52 -15.23
CA ALA A 16 2.54 -1.32 -16.36
C ALA A 16 2.30 0.05 -17.02
N GLU A 17 1.04 0.47 -17.17
CA GLU A 17 0.66 1.82 -17.62
C GLU A 17 1.26 2.91 -16.71
N LEU A 18 1.14 2.78 -15.39
CA LEU A 18 1.72 3.74 -14.42
C LEU A 18 3.26 3.77 -14.44
N LEU A 19 3.92 2.62 -14.66
CA LEU A 19 5.38 2.56 -14.81
C LEU A 19 5.82 3.25 -16.10
N ASN A 20 5.13 2.98 -17.21
CA ASN A 20 5.43 3.57 -18.51
C ASN A 20 5.24 5.11 -18.50
N VAL A 21 4.18 5.62 -17.83
CA VAL A 21 3.97 7.06 -17.60
C VAL A 21 5.09 7.68 -16.75
N SER A 22 5.65 6.92 -15.80
CA SER A 22 6.84 7.31 -15.02
C SER A 22 8.18 7.14 -15.77
N GLY A 23 8.17 6.86 -17.09
CA GLY A 23 9.37 6.68 -17.90
C GLY A 23 10.09 5.34 -17.70
N ILE A 24 9.43 4.34 -17.12
CA ILE A 24 9.99 3.01 -16.81
C ILE A 24 9.36 1.97 -17.73
N ASP A 25 10.14 1.39 -18.64
CA ASP A 25 9.69 0.30 -19.52
C ASP A 25 9.29 -0.94 -18.69
N SER A 26 8.23 -1.62 -19.12
CA SER A 26 7.64 -2.72 -18.37
C SER A 26 7.03 -3.81 -19.26
N ILE A 27 7.12 -5.06 -18.81
CA ILE A 27 6.43 -6.20 -19.43
C ILE A 27 5.61 -6.95 -18.38
N VAL A 28 4.48 -7.51 -18.78
CA VAL A 28 3.52 -8.18 -17.89
C VAL A 28 3.53 -9.69 -18.13
N ASP A 29 3.87 -10.48 -17.11
CA ASP A 29 3.80 -11.96 -17.13
C ASP A 29 3.09 -12.45 -15.86
N PRO A 30 1.75 -12.64 -15.90
CA PRO A 30 0.98 -13.01 -14.74
C PRO A 30 1.35 -14.39 -14.18
N LEU A 31 1.84 -14.43 -12.94
CA LEU A 31 2.14 -15.70 -12.25
C LEU A 31 0.89 -16.45 -11.79
N MET A 32 -0.26 -15.78 -11.84
CA MET A 32 -1.57 -16.29 -11.42
C MET A 32 -2.61 -15.78 -12.41
N SER A 33 -3.75 -16.45 -12.50
CA SER A 33 -4.92 -16.01 -13.28
C SER A 33 -6.19 -16.11 -12.44
N ILE A 34 -7.10 -15.16 -12.61
CA ILE A 34 -8.40 -15.12 -11.95
C ILE A 34 -9.44 -15.64 -12.93
N GLN A 35 -9.96 -16.83 -12.66
CA GLN A 35 -11.05 -17.45 -13.40
C GLN A 35 -12.36 -17.13 -12.67
N GLN A 36 -13.28 -16.42 -13.32
CA GLN A 36 -14.61 -16.19 -12.79
C GLN A 36 -15.42 -17.50 -12.78
N ILE A 37 -16.24 -17.70 -11.76
CA ILE A 37 -17.14 -18.84 -11.64
C ILE A 37 -18.56 -18.35 -11.95
N HIS A 38 -19.06 -18.78 -13.11
CA HIS A 38 -20.41 -18.47 -13.57
C HIS A 38 -21.44 -19.37 -12.86
N GLY A 39 -22.72 -19.02 -12.97
CA GLY A 39 -23.83 -19.69 -12.29
C GLY A 39 -25.04 -18.76 -12.15
N PRO A 40 -26.09 -19.18 -11.42
CA PRO A 40 -27.29 -18.37 -11.22
C PRO A 40 -27.01 -17.06 -10.45
N GLN A 41 -27.98 -16.15 -10.43
CA GLN A 41 -27.91 -14.98 -9.55
C GLN A 41 -27.72 -15.39 -8.09
N LEU A 42 -27.07 -14.52 -7.31
CA LEU A 42 -26.97 -14.69 -5.86
C LEU A 42 -28.34 -14.51 -5.21
N LYS A 43 -28.73 -15.46 -4.36
CA LYS A 43 -29.76 -15.23 -3.34
C LYS A 43 -29.21 -14.23 -2.32
N LEU A 44 -29.90 -13.12 -2.13
CA LEU A 44 -29.45 -11.97 -1.32
C LEU A 44 -30.57 -11.49 -0.37
N GLU A 45 -31.58 -12.33 -0.17
CA GLU A 45 -32.74 -12.11 0.66
C GLU A 45 -32.33 -12.34 2.13
N GLY A 46 -32.58 -11.38 3.01
CA GLY A 46 -32.10 -11.44 4.40
C GLY A 46 -30.57 -11.35 4.56
N VAL A 47 -29.84 -10.86 3.55
CA VAL A 47 -28.41 -10.56 3.65
C VAL A 47 -28.24 -9.09 4.03
N GLN A 48 -27.76 -8.81 5.24
CA GLN A 48 -27.55 -7.44 5.73
C GLN A 48 -26.25 -6.82 5.20
N ALA A 49 -25.20 -7.63 4.95
CA ALA A 49 -23.92 -7.13 4.48
C ALA A 49 -23.12 -8.16 3.66
N LEU A 50 -22.32 -7.64 2.73
CA LEU A 50 -21.40 -8.40 1.89
C LEU A 50 -19.95 -8.21 2.37
N LEU A 51 -19.28 -9.32 2.70
CA LEU A 51 -17.90 -9.30 3.18
C LEU A 51 -16.94 -9.61 2.02
N LEU A 52 -15.95 -8.75 1.78
CA LEU A 52 -15.03 -8.90 0.65
C LEU A 52 -13.56 -8.77 1.05
N THR A 53 -12.83 -9.88 0.89
CA THR A 53 -11.40 -9.99 1.19
C THR A 53 -10.49 -9.62 0.00
N SER A 54 -11.06 -9.33 -1.18
CA SER A 54 -10.29 -8.98 -2.39
C SER A 54 -11.13 -8.20 -3.41
N ALA A 55 -10.50 -7.26 -4.12
CA ALA A 55 -11.03 -6.60 -5.32
C ALA A 55 -11.54 -7.59 -6.39
N ASN A 56 -10.96 -8.79 -6.48
CA ASN A 56 -11.45 -9.83 -7.39
C ASN A 56 -12.80 -10.41 -6.97
N GLY A 57 -13.12 -10.40 -5.67
CA GLY A 57 -14.46 -10.69 -5.16
C GLY A 57 -15.48 -9.65 -5.60
N VAL A 58 -15.10 -8.36 -5.65
CA VAL A 58 -15.97 -7.29 -6.17
C VAL A 58 -16.28 -7.54 -7.64
N ARG A 59 -15.25 -7.75 -8.47
CA ARG A 59 -15.39 -8.08 -9.90
C ARG A 59 -16.31 -9.30 -10.12
N ALA A 60 -16.18 -10.33 -9.27
CA ALA A 60 -16.98 -11.54 -9.34
C ALA A 60 -18.45 -11.32 -8.91
N LEU A 61 -18.67 -10.55 -7.84
CA LEU A 61 -19.99 -10.15 -7.34
C LEU A 61 -20.78 -9.35 -8.39
N VAL A 62 -20.12 -8.37 -9.03
CA VAL A 62 -20.70 -7.51 -10.08
C VAL A 62 -21.26 -8.33 -11.24
N ASN A 63 -20.61 -9.44 -11.58
CA ASN A 63 -21.02 -10.36 -12.65
C ASN A 63 -22.09 -11.38 -12.22
N ARG A 64 -22.49 -11.41 -10.93
CA ARG A 64 -23.43 -12.39 -10.35
C ARG A 64 -24.62 -11.74 -9.63
N SER A 65 -24.64 -10.42 -9.49
CA SER A 65 -25.77 -9.63 -9.00
C SER A 65 -25.72 -8.18 -9.48
N SER A 66 -26.88 -7.62 -9.82
CA SER A 66 -27.08 -6.20 -10.12
C SER A 66 -27.27 -5.33 -8.88
N ARG A 67 -27.55 -5.91 -7.71
CA ARG A 67 -27.77 -5.16 -6.45
C ARG A 67 -26.52 -4.39 -6.00
N ARG A 68 -26.72 -3.14 -5.58
CA ARG A 68 -25.68 -2.19 -5.10
C ARG A 68 -26.06 -1.50 -3.78
N ASP A 69 -27.24 -1.82 -3.29
CA ASP A 69 -27.91 -1.35 -2.07
C ASP A 69 -27.35 -1.96 -0.79
N ILE A 70 -26.91 -3.23 -0.84
CA ILE A 70 -26.34 -3.94 0.31
C ILE A 70 -24.96 -3.33 0.67
N PRO A 71 -24.73 -2.97 1.95
CA PRO A 71 -23.42 -2.58 2.46
C PRO A 71 -22.30 -3.58 2.15
N ILE A 72 -21.16 -3.06 1.73
CA ILE A 72 -19.90 -3.82 1.61
C ILE A 72 -18.97 -3.49 2.77
N TYR A 73 -18.43 -4.55 3.38
CA TYR A 73 -17.36 -4.48 4.37
C TYR A 73 -16.12 -5.15 3.78
N ALA A 74 -15.06 -4.37 3.58
CA ALA A 74 -13.85 -4.78 2.89
C ALA A 74 -12.65 -4.89 3.84
N VAL A 75 -11.81 -5.92 3.67
CA VAL A 75 -10.57 -6.09 4.47
C VAL A 75 -9.62 -4.89 4.35
N GLY A 76 -9.54 -4.26 3.17
CA GLY A 76 -8.66 -3.10 2.98
C GLY A 76 -9.03 -2.24 1.79
N GLU A 77 -8.53 -1.00 1.79
CA GLU A 77 -9.10 0.10 1.02
C GLU A 77 -8.95 -0.09 -0.51
N ALA A 78 -8.00 -0.92 -0.98
CA ALA A 78 -7.94 -1.32 -2.40
C ALA A 78 -9.21 -2.09 -2.85
N THR A 79 -9.77 -2.94 -1.99
CA THR A 79 -11.03 -3.64 -2.24
C THR A 79 -12.21 -2.68 -2.15
N ALA A 80 -12.21 -1.77 -1.16
CA ALA A 80 -13.24 -0.76 -1.00
C ALA A 80 -13.32 0.24 -2.18
N ARG A 81 -12.18 0.78 -2.64
CA ARG A 81 -12.11 1.60 -3.87
C ARG A 81 -12.66 0.86 -5.09
N THR A 82 -12.40 -0.45 -5.19
CA THR A 82 -12.96 -1.28 -6.27
C THR A 82 -14.48 -1.38 -6.16
N ALA A 83 -15.04 -1.60 -4.96
CA ALA A 83 -16.49 -1.60 -4.74
C ALA A 83 -17.15 -0.26 -5.11
N ARG A 84 -16.58 0.87 -4.66
CA ARG A 84 -17.09 2.22 -5.00
C ARG A 84 -17.02 2.47 -6.52
N LYS A 85 -15.97 2.02 -7.22
CA LYS A 85 -15.87 2.10 -8.69
C LYS A 85 -17.00 1.35 -9.43
N PHE A 86 -17.52 0.26 -8.84
CA PHE A 86 -18.62 -0.53 -9.41
C PHE A 86 -20.02 -0.13 -8.89
N GLY A 87 -20.14 1.07 -8.29
CA GLY A 87 -21.43 1.69 -7.97
C GLY A 87 -22.02 1.30 -6.61
N PHE A 88 -21.28 0.61 -5.73
CA PHE A 88 -21.71 0.42 -4.34
C PHE A 88 -21.51 1.73 -3.56
N SER A 89 -22.57 2.23 -2.93
CA SER A 89 -22.57 3.48 -2.15
C SER A 89 -22.10 3.27 -0.71
N GLN A 90 -22.62 2.24 -0.04
CA GLN A 90 -22.29 1.87 1.33
C GLN A 90 -21.08 0.94 1.34
N VAL A 91 -19.87 1.48 1.54
CA VAL A 91 -18.61 0.72 1.45
C VAL A 91 -17.63 1.10 2.57
N HIS A 92 -17.54 0.22 3.55
CA HIS A 92 -16.68 0.31 4.73
C HIS A 92 -15.36 -0.45 4.48
N SER A 93 -14.25 0.06 5.01
CA SER A 93 -12.93 -0.58 4.93
C SER A 93 -12.38 -0.77 6.34
N ALA A 94 -11.88 -1.97 6.64
CA ALA A 94 -11.11 -2.25 7.86
C ALA A 94 -9.64 -1.82 7.74
N ASP A 95 -9.19 -1.47 6.53
CA ASP A 95 -7.82 -1.08 6.16
C ASP A 95 -6.68 -1.89 6.80
N GLY A 96 -6.85 -3.21 6.86
CA GLY A 96 -5.92 -4.10 7.54
C GLY A 96 -6.09 -5.56 7.15
N ASN A 97 -6.50 -6.39 8.12
CA ASN A 97 -6.53 -7.85 8.01
C ASN A 97 -7.95 -8.43 8.21
N VAL A 98 -8.04 -9.76 8.31
CA VAL A 98 -9.31 -10.47 8.53
C VAL A 98 -9.90 -10.17 9.90
N ASP A 99 -9.07 -10.02 10.92
CA ASP A 99 -9.51 -9.83 12.31
C ASP A 99 -10.08 -8.42 12.52
N MET A 100 -9.41 -7.39 11.97
CA MET A 100 -9.93 -6.02 11.92
C MET A 100 -11.25 -5.91 11.13
N LEU A 101 -11.51 -6.80 10.16
CA LEU A 101 -12.81 -6.90 9.49
C LEU A 101 -13.88 -7.53 10.39
N VAL A 102 -13.53 -8.49 11.25
CA VAL A 102 -14.45 -9.05 12.26
C VAL A 102 -14.84 -7.95 13.25
N ASP A 103 -13.85 -7.23 13.79
CA ASP A 103 -14.09 -6.15 14.74
C ASP A 103 -14.89 -5.00 14.11
N LEU A 104 -14.62 -4.62 12.86
CA LEU A 104 -15.39 -3.60 12.13
C LEU A 104 -16.87 -4.00 11.94
N VAL A 105 -17.14 -5.28 11.70
CA VAL A 105 -18.51 -5.81 11.56
C VAL A 105 -19.22 -5.80 12.92
N GLU A 106 -18.59 -6.30 13.97
CA GLU A 106 -19.15 -6.36 15.32
C GLU A 106 -19.45 -4.97 15.92
N ASN A 107 -18.66 -3.95 15.57
CA ASN A 107 -18.88 -2.57 16.04
C ASN A 107 -19.99 -1.80 15.30
N ILE A 108 -20.53 -2.32 14.19
CA ILE A 108 -21.47 -1.58 13.32
C ILE A 108 -22.77 -2.34 13.04
N LEU A 109 -22.70 -3.66 12.90
CA LEU A 109 -23.84 -4.53 12.60
C LEU A 109 -24.27 -5.32 13.84
N LYS A 110 -25.51 -5.81 13.85
CA LYS A 110 -25.97 -6.74 14.89
C LYS A 110 -26.32 -8.10 14.30
N PRO A 111 -26.14 -9.23 15.01
CA PRO A 111 -26.51 -10.55 14.52
C PRO A 111 -27.99 -10.68 14.10
N GLU A 112 -28.90 -9.98 14.78
CA GLU A 112 -30.34 -10.03 14.52
C GLU A 112 -30.79 -9.29 13.23
N ASP A 113 -29.99 -8.35 12.72
CA ASP A 113 -30.35 -7.53 11.54
C ASP A 113 -30.27 -8.32 10.21
N GLY A 114 -29.73 -9.54 10.23
CA GLY A 114 -29.73 -10.47 9.10
C GLY A 114 -28.45 -11.29 8.95
N SER A 115 -28.34 -12.02 7.84
CA SER A 115 -27.17 -12.84 7.52
C SER A 115 -26.02 -12.06 6.86
N LEU A 116 -24.79 -12.55 7.03
CA LEU A 116 -23.59 -12.05 6.35
C LEU A 116 -23.21 -12.99 5.20
N LEU A 117 -22.79 -12.43 4.06
CA LEU A 117 -22.32 -13.22 2.90
C LEU A 117 -20.88 -12.84 2.50
N HIS A 118 -19.94 -13.76 2.74
CA HIS A 118 -18.56 -13.65 2.28
C HIS A 118 -18.44 -14.02 0.80
N ILE A 119 -18.08 -13.04 -0.03
CA ILE A 119 -17.73 -13.25 -1.43
C ILE A 119 -16.26 -13.68 -1.51
N ALA A 120 -16.05 -14.98 -1.67
CA ALA A 120 -14.74 -15.62 -1.57
C ALA A 120 -14.17 -16.07 -2.92
N GLY A 121 -12.85 -16.19 -2.95
CA GLY A 121 -12.14 -17.01 -3.94
C GLY A 121 -12.03 -18.47 -3.47
N SER A 122 -11.72 -19.39 -4.38
CA SER A 122 -11.59 -20.83 -4.07
C SER A 122 -10.43 -21.19 -3.13
N SER A 123 -9.56 -20.23 -2.81
CA SER A 123 -8.48 -20.35 -1.81
C SER A 123 -8.59 -19.18 -0.84
N ILE A 124 -8.63 -19.48 0.46
CA ILE A 124 -8.93 -18.54 1.53
C ILE A 124 -7.69 -18.38 2.43
N ALA A 125 -7.57 -17.25 3.12
CA ALA A 125 -6.68 -17.07 4.26
C ALA A 125 -7.51 -16.51 5.43
N GLY A 126 -7.31 -17.06 6.63
CA GLY A 126 -8.06 -16.70 7.84
C GLY A 126 -9.43 -17.37 7.98
N ASP A 127 -9.89 -17.47 9.23
CA ASP A 127 -11.09 -18.19 9.67
C ASP A 127 -12.36 -17.30 9.72
N LEU A 128 -12.46 -16.26 8.86
CA LEU A 128 -13.47 -15.17 8.90
C LEU A 128 -14.90 -15.62 9.26
N ILE A 129 -15.39 -16.69 8.63
CA ILE A 129 -16.74 -17.23 8.89
C ILE A 129 -16.90 -17.65 10.36
N LYS A 130 -15.93 -18.41 10.88
CA LYS A 130 -15.92 -18.94 12.24
C LYS A 130 -15.70 -17.82 13.26
N SER A 131 -14.81 -16.86 12.98
CA SER A 131 -14.62 -15.69 13.84
C SER A 131 -15.91 -14.90 14.01
N LEU A 132 -16.68 -14.68 12.94
CA LEU A 132 -17.98 -14.01 12.97
C LEU A 132 -19.08 -14.85 13.63
N SER A 133 -19.11 -16.16 13.39
CA SER A 133 -20.04 -17.06 14.08
C SER A 133 -19.79 -17.14 15.59
N ASN A 134 -18.53 -17.01 16.03
CA ASN A 134 -18.20 -16.88 17.45
C ASN A 134 -18.70 -15.55 18.07
N ARG A 135 -18.95 -14.51 17.26
CA ARG A 135 -19.65 -13.27 17.67
C ARG A 135 -21.17 -13.34 17.43
N GLY A 136 -21.72 -14.52 17.18
CA GLY A 136 -23.17 -14.75 16.98
C GLY A 136 -23.71 -14.53 15.57
N PHE A 137 -22.94 -13.97 14.63
CA PHE A 137 -23.44 -13.67 13.28
C PHE A 137 -23.65 -14.94 12.44
N GLN A 138 -24.81 -15.05 11.79
CA GLN A 138 -25.05 -16.04 10.74
C GLN A 138 -24.25 -15.68 9.48
N CYS A 139 -23.03 -16.21 9.36
CA CYS A 139 -22.12 -15.91 8.27
C CYS A 139 -22.02 -17.09 7.28
N SER A 140 -22.22 -16.81 6.00
CA SER A 140 -22.16 -17.79 4.90
C SER A 140 -21.11 -17.41 3.87
N ARG A 141 -20.70 -18.36 3.02
CA ARG A 141 -19.63 -18.16 2.02
C ARG A 141 -20.05 -18.64 0.64
N VAL A 142 -19.91 -17.76 -0.36
CA VAL A 142 -20.07 -18.12 -1.77
C VAL A 142 -18.74 -17.96 -2.51
N ILE A 143 -18.38 -18.95 -3.32
CA ILE A 143 -17.13 -18.97 -4.08
C ILE A 143 -17.42 -18.51 -5.51
N LEU A 144 -17.01 -17.28 -5.87
CA LEU A 144 -17.32 -16.68 -7.17
C LEU A 144 -16.13 -16.57 -8.12
N TYR A 145 -14.91 -16.84 -7.65
CA TYR A 145 -13.74 -16.93 -8.52
C TYR A 145 -12.76 -18.02 -8.05
N LYS A 146 -11.96 -18.53 -8.97
CA LYS A 146 -10.85 -19.45 -8.73
C LYS A 146 -9.54 -18.78 -9.14
N THR A 147 -8.51 -18.95 -8.31
CA THR A 147 -7.17 -18.40 -8.59
C THR A 147 -6.22 -19.50 -8.99
N ASN A 148 -5.98 -19.63 -10.30
CA ASN A 148 -5.10 -20.64 -10.88
C ASN A 148 -3.65 -20.13 -10.93
N ASN A 149 -2.67 -20.96 -10.55
CA ASN A 149 -1.25 -20.61 -10.65
C ASN A 149 -0.75 -20.88 -12.09
N SER A 150 0.10 -20.00 -12.62
CA SER A 150 0.72 -20.19 -13.94
C SER A 150 1.72 -21.34 -13.94
N ARG A 151 1.74 -22.13 -15.02
CA ARG A 151 2.54 -23.38 -15.14
C ARG A 151 3.87 -23.20 -15.91
N ARG A 152 4.09 -22.00 -16.45
CA ARG A 152 5.17 -21.56 -17.35
C ARG A 152 5.16 -20.00 -17.37
N LEU A 153 6.32 -19.37 -17.52
CA LEU A 153 6.45 -17.95 -17.92
C LEU A 153 6.33 -17.85 -19.45
N LEU A 154 5.89 -16.72 -19.99
CA LEU A 154 5.82 -16.50 -21.44
C LEU A 154 7.20 -16.72 -22.09
N ASP A 155 7.22 -17.26 -23.31
CA ASP A 155 8.48 -17.61 -23.98
C ASP A 155 9.30 -16.34 -24.34
N SER A 156 8.61 -15.22 -24.56
CA SER A 156 9.19 -13.87 -24.65
C SER A 156 9.90 -13.46 -23.35
N THR A 157 9.25 -13.59 -22.19
CA THR A 157 9.87 -13.34 -20.87
C THR A 157 11.09 -14.22 -20.65
N ILE A 158 11.00 -15.51 -21.01
CA ILE A 158 12.12 -16.46 -20.91
C ILE A 158 13.28 -16.03 -21.84
N ALA A 159 13.00 -15.55 -23.05
CA ALA A 159 14.01 -15.03 -23.97
C ALA A 159 14.65 -13.73 -23.45
N ASP A 160 13.86 -12.78 -22.96
CA ASP A 160 14.35 -11.51 -22.45
C ASP A 160 15.17 -11.68 -21.16
N ILE A 161 14.82 -12.61 -20.27
CA ILE A 161 15.65 -12.98 -19.12
C ILE A 161 17.00 -13.57 -19.57
N LYS A 162 17.00 -14.47 -20.57
CA LYS A 162 18.25 -15.05 -21.12
C LYS A 162 19.14 -13.99 -21.78
N GLN A 163 18.52 -13.04 -22.48
CA GLN A 163 19.20 -11.94 -23.17
C GLN A 163 19.59 -10.79 -22.22
N ASN A 164 19.26 -10.88 -20.92
CA ASN A 164 19.52 -9.88 -19.90
C ASN A 164 18.80 -8.54 -20.15
N LYS A 165 17.64 -8.59 -20.83
CA LYS A 165 16.77 -7.44 -21.15
C LYS A 165 15.80 -7.05 -20.04
N ILE A 166 15.82 -7.76 -18.90
CA ILE A 166 15.02 -7.43 -17.72
C ILE A 166 15.97 -7.00 -16.60
N ASP A 167 15.82 -5.77 -16.14
CA ASP A 167 16.63 -5.19 -15.04
C ASP A 167 16.07 -5.59 -13.67
N ALA A 168 14.74 -5.67 -13.54
CA ALA A 168 14.08 -5.90 -12.27
C ALA A 168 12.80 -6.75 -12.40
N VAL A 169 12.39 -7.39 -11.30
CA VAL A 169 11.09 -8.07 -11.17
C VAL A 169 10.38 -7.62 -9.90
N MET A 170 9.08 -7.35 -10.01
CA MET A 170 8.25 -6.99 -8.85
C MET A 170 7.47 -8.21 -8.35
N LEU A 171 7.49 -8.45 -7.03
CA LEU A 171 6.74 -9.52 -6.36
C LEU A 171 5.94 -8.95 -5.15
N TYR A 172 4.65 -9.29 -5.10
CA TYR A 172 3.67 -8.63 -4.20
C TYR A 172 3.23 -9.48 -3.01
N SER A 173 3.51 -10.78 -3.02
CA SER A 173 3.06 -11.69 -1.97
C SER A 173 3.98 -12.93 -1.85
N PRO A 174 4.05 -13.57 -0.67
CA PRO A 174 4.78 -14.82 -0.50
C PRO A 174 4.39 -15.89 -1.54
N ARG A 175 3.08 -16.03 -1.83
CA ARG A 175 2.55 -16.96 -2.85
C ARG A 175 3.05 -16.63 -4.26
N SER A 176 3.07 -15.36 -4.66
CA SER A 176 3.61 -14.97 -5.98
C SER A 176 5.12 -15.24 -6.08
N ALA A 177 5.88 -14.99 -5.01
CA ALA A 177 7.31 -15.30 -4.95
C ALA A 177 7.59 -16.81 -5.04
N GLU A 178 6.84 -17.66 -4.34
CA GLU A 178 6.96 -19.12 -4.44
C GLU A 178 6.69 -19.62 -5.86
N ILE A 179 5.67 -19.09 -6.54
CA ILE A 179 5.38 -19.43 -7.93
C ILE A 179 6.53 -18.98 -8.84
N PHE A 180 7.00 -17.73 -8.71
CA PHE A 180 8.12 -17.21 -9.51
C PHE A 180 9.37 -18.08 -9.39
N VAL A 181 9.78 -18.40 -8.16
CA VAL A 181 10.97 -19.23 -7.88
C VAL A 181 10.85 -20.62 -8.52
N ASN A 182 9.66 -21.23 -8.47
CA ASN A 182 9.41 -22.52 -9.08
C ASN A 182 9.44 -22.45 -10.63
N LEU A 183 8.89 -21.39 -11.24
CA LEU A 183 8.95 -21.20 -12.69
C LEU A 183 10.36 -20.90 -13.19
N ILE A 184 11.12 -20.06 -12.48
CA ILE A 184 12.54 -19.78 -12.78
C ILE A 184 13.40 -21.05 -12.68
N ARG A 185 13.20 -21.89 -11.65
CA ARG A 185 13.86 -23.20 -11.54
C ARG A 185 13.50 -24.11 -12.71
N LYS A 186 12.21 -24.22 -13.06
CA LYS A 186 11.71 -25.04 -14.18
C LYS A 186 12.27 -24.58 -15.53
N ALA A 187 12.39 -23.27 -15.75
CA ALA A 187 12.98 -22.67 -16.95
C ALA A 187 14.54 -22.66 -16.94
N ARG A 188 15.18 -23.15 -15.87
CA ARG A 188 16.64 -23.15 -15.65
C ARG A 188 17.28 -21.75 -15.60
N LEU A 189 16.51 -20.71 -15.27
CA LEU A 189 16.92 -19.30 -15.30
C LEU A 189 17.58 -18.78 -14.00
N VAL A 190 17.82 -19.64 -13.01
CA VAL A 190 18.31 -19.24 -11.66
C VAL A 190 19.59 -18.40 -11.70
N ARG A 191 20.53 -18.69 -12.63
CA ARG A 191 21.76 -17.88 -12.80
C ARG A 191 21.49 -16.51 -13.41
N SER A 192 20.51 -16.38 -14.32
CA SER A 192 20.14 -15.09 -14.93
C SER A 192 19.63 -14.09 -13.89
N CYS A 193 18.97 -14.56 -12.82
CA CYS A 193 18.50 -13.72 -11.72
C CYS A 193 19.63 -12.96 -11.00
N GLN A 194 20.88 -13.42 -11.05
CA GLN A 194 22.05 -12.69 -10.49
C GLN A 194 22.26 -11.30 -11.13
N LYS A 195 21.61 -11.02 -12.27
CA LYS A 195 21.62 -9.71 -12.94
C LYS A 195 20.32 -8.91 -12.74
N ILE A 196 19.30 -9.51 -12.13
CA ILE A 196 17.97 -8.93 -11.93
C ILE A 196 17.86 -8.39 -10.50
N ILE A 197 17.29 -7.19 -10.35
CA ILE A 197 16.91 -6.60 -9.06
C ILE A 197 15.55 -7.15 -8.64
N LEU A 198 15.45 -7.69 -7.42
CA LEU A 198 14.17 -8.07 -6.83
C LEU A 198 13.54 -6.87 -6.11
N ILE A 199 12.34 -6.48 -6.52
CA ILE A 199 11.50 -5.49 -5.84
C ILE A 199 10.37 -6.23 -5.11
N CYS A 200 10.29 -6.07 -3.79
CA CYS A 200 9.38 -6.79 -2.90
C CYS A 200 8.43 -5.84 -2.16
N LEU A 201 7.17 -6.23 -2.00
CA LEU A 201 6.21 -5.52 -1.13
C LEU A 201 6.56 -5.62 0.36
N SER A 202 7.17 -6.73 0.80
CA SER A 202 7.60 -6.92 2.19
C SER A 202 8.66 -8.03 2.31
N ASP A 203 9.33 -8.11 3.46
CA ASP A 203 10.30 -9.17 3.74
C ASP A 203 9.69 -10.58 3.75
N ALA A 204 8.37 -10.71 4.00
CA ALA A 204 7.66 -11.97 3.85
C ALA A 204 7.68 -12.48 2.39
N VAL A 205 7.72 -11.57 1.41
CA VAL A 205 7.93 -11.89 -0.01
C VAL A 205 9.39 -12.31 -0.23
N TYR A 206 10.35 -11.51 0.24
CA TYR A 206 11.79 -11.79 0.06
C TYR A 206 12.19 -13.16 0.63
N LYS A 207 11.72 -13.51 1.84
CA LYS A 207 11.99 -14.80 2.51
C LYS A 207 11.62 -16.03 1.66
N LYS A 208 10.68 -15.93 0.71
CA LYS A 208 10.35 -17.02 -0.23
C LYS A 208 11.30 -17.12 -1.43
N THR A 209 12.09 -16.08 -1.69
CA THR A 209 13.04 -16.00 -2.82
C THR A 209 14.48 -16.39 -2.48
N LEU A 210 14.81 -16.67 -1.22
CA LEU A 210 16.17 -16.96 -0.71
C LEU A 210 16.91 -18.11 -1.43
N ARG A 211 16.20 -18.94 -2.21
CA ARG A 211 16.78 -19.99 -3.08
C ARG A 211 17.29 -19.47 -4.44
N ILE A 212 17.28 -18.15 -4.64
CA ILE A 212 17.78 -17.44 -5.82
C ILE A 212 18.73 -16.33 -5.35
N GLN A 213 19.86 -16.20 -6.03
CA GLN A 213 20.76 -15.05 -5.88
C GLN A 213 20.33 -13.95 -6.86
N TRP A 214 20.30 -12.71 -6.37
CA TRP A 214 19.81 -11.52 -7.10
C TRP A 214 20.92 -10.48 -7.22
N LYS A 215 20.82 -9.57 -8.20
CA LYS A 215 21.74 -8.41 -8.32
C LYS A 215 21.65 -7.49 -7.12
N ALA A 216 20.41 -7.27 -6.66
CA ALA A 216 20.07 -6.58 -5.42
C ALA A 216 18.66 -7.00 -5.00
N VAL A 217 18.33 -6.79 -3.72
CA VAL A 217 16.97 -6.92 -3.20
C VAL A 217 16.55 -5.57 -2.62
N LYS A 218 15.31 -5.17 -2.88
CA LYS A 218 14.73 -3.91 -2.43
C LYS A 218 13.31 -4.16 -1.94
N THR A 219 13.12 -4.06 -0.63
CA THR A 219 11.79 -4.11 0.01
C THR A 219 11.21 -2.70 0.07
N SER A 220 9.90 -2.56 -0.18
CA SER A 220 9.18 -1.30 -0.01
C SER A 220 9.07 -0.91 1.48
N THR A 221 9.11 0.38 1.78
CA THR A 221 8.96 0.91 3.15
C THR A 221 7.53 0.73 3.67
N GLU A 222 6.54 0.85 2.79
CA GLU A 222 5.13 0.63 3.08
C GLU A 222 4.54 -0.43 2.14
N PRO A 223 3.61 -1.29 2.59
CA PRO A 223 3.03 -2.35 1.78
C PRO A 223 1.96 -1.85 0.80
N ASN A 224 2.19 -0.72 0.12
CA ASN A 224 1.28 -0.10 -0.83
C ASN A 224 1.88 0.02 -2.25
N GLN A 225 1.04 0.36 -3.23
CA GLN A 225 1.45 0.42 -4.65
C GLN A 225 2.27 1.67 -4.99
N GLY A 226 2.05 2.80 -4.31
CA GLY A 226 2.80 4.04 -4.52
C GLY A 226 4.27 3.87 -4.15
N ALA A 227 4.53 3.34 -2.96
CA ALA A 227 5.88 3.10 -2.45
C ALA A 227 6.69 2.09 -3.31
N ILE A 228 6.03 1.15 -4.00
CA ILE A 228 6.70 0.28 -5.00
C ILE A 228 7.06 1.04 -6.28
N ILE A 229 6.20 1.95 -6.76
CA ILE A 229 6.45 2.75 -7.97
C ILE A 229 7.55 3.80 -7.70
N GLU A 230 7.53 4.43 -6.54
CA GLU A 230 8.56 5.36 -6.08
C GLU A 230 9.92 4.65 -5.98
N LEU A 231 9.97 3.49 -5.31
CA LEU A 231 11.17 2.65 -5.24
C LEU A 231 11.68 2.25 -6.63
N ALA A 232 10.79 1.94 -7.58
CA ALA A 232 11.18 1.66 -8.96
C ALA A 232 11.73 2.90 -9.71
N SER A 233 11.16 4.08 -9.46
CA SER A 233 11.61 5.34 -10.06
C SER A 233 13.01 5.73 -9.57
N VAL A 234 13.25 5.62 -8.27
CA VAL A 234 14.59 5.82 -7.65
C VAL A 234 15.61 4.81 -8.21
N LEU A 235 15.21 3.55 -8.41
CA LEU A 235 16.07 2.52 -9.01
C LEU A 235 16.33 2.75 -10.52
N ALA A 236 15.40 3.37 -11.23
CA ALA A 236 15.56 3.75 -12.64
C ALA A 236 16.47 4.97 -12.84
N GLY A 237 16.74 5.76 -11.78
CA GLY A 237 17.51 6.99 -11.82
C GLY A 237 16.67 8.27 -11.92
N ASN A 238 15.35 8.17 -11.80
CA ASN A 238 14.43 9.31 -11.90
C ASN A 238 14.41 10.05 -10.55
N SER A 239 14.79 11.32 -10.54
CA SER A 239 15.11 12.07 -9.31
C SER A 239 13.90 12.59 -8.52
N GLU A 240 12.68 12.53 -9.08
CA GLU A 240 11.48 13.11 -8.48
C GLU A 240 10.33 12.09 -8.33
N PRO A 241 9.63 12.07 -7.17
CA PRO A 241 8.45 11.22 -6.96
C PRO A 241 7.21 11.85 -7.60
N VAL A 242 6.82 11.34 -8.78
CA VAL A 242 5.70 11.83 -9.63
C VAL A 242 4.31 11.76 -8.94
N TYR A 243 4.21 11.22 -7.72
CA TYR A 243 2.93 11.00 -7.04
C TYR A 243 2.29 12.27 -6.41
N GLN A 244 2.98 13.42 -6.41
CA GLN A 244 2.42 14.72 -5.99
C GLN A 244 2.06 15.63 -7.18
N ASN A 245 1.06 15.23 -7.98
CA ASN A 245 0.00 16.09 -8.52
C ASN A 245 -0.78 15.37 -9.63
N ASN A 246 -2.05 15.03 -9.37
CA ASN A 246 -3.07 15.01 -10.43
C ASN A 246 -4.50 15.14 -9.87
N LYS A 247 -5.09 16.31 -10.05
CA LYS A 247 -6.49 16.63 -9.78
C LYS A 247 -7.20 16.77 -11.14
N LEU A 248 -8.15 15.87 -11.45
CA LEU A 248 -8.97 15.86 -12.67
C LEU A 248 -8.15 15.64 -13.98
N GLY A 249 -8.73 15.17 -15.08
CA GLY A 249 -10.05 14.53 -15.23
C GLY A 249 -10.53 14.42 -16.69
N LYS A 250 -11.24 13.32 -17.00
CA LYS A 250 -11.92 13.01 -18.29
C LYS A 250 -11.01 12.78 -19.53
N PRO A 251 -11.52 12.09 -20.58
CA PRO A 251 -10.70 11.65 -21.72
C PRO A 251 -10.67 12.66 -22.88
N LEU A 252 -9.65 12.57 -23.73
CA LEU A 252 -9.56 13.26 -25.02
C LEU A 252 -9.76 12.28 -26.19
N HIS A 253 -10.33 12.78 -27.28
CA HIS A 253 -10.41 12.12 -28.58
C HIS A 253 -9.58 12.88 -29.63
N THR A 254 -9.09 12.14 -30.64
CA THR A 254 -8.76 12.58 -32.02
C THR A 254 -7.75 13.71 -32.30
N ALA A 255 -6.62 13.30 -32.91
CA ALA A 255 -5.96 13.82 -34.13
C ALA A 255 -5.36 15.26 -34.19
N GLY A 256 -4.18 15.41 -34.82
CA GLY A 256 -3.60 16.74 -35.17
C GLY A 256 -2.08 16.84 -35.44
N SER A 257 -1.57 16.23 -36.51
CA SER A 257 -0.41 16.62 -37.37
C SER A 257 0.72 17.62 -36.95
N ILE A 258 1.99 17.15 -37.08
CA ILE A 258 3.14 17.73 -37.87
C ILE A 258 4.08 18.85 -37.31
N ASP A 259 5.41 18.58 -37.38
CA ASP A 259 6.64 19.45 -37.49
C ASP A 259 6.99 20.60 -36.50
N GLN A 260 8.24 21.14 -36.40
CA GLN A 260 9.63 20.60 -36.46
C GLN A 260 10.68 21.68 -36.00
N THR A 261 11.98 21.31 -35.89
CA THR A 261 13.21 22.18 -35.72
C THR A 261 13.48 22.84 -34.33
N LYS A 262 14.64 22.63 -33.67
CA LYS A 262 15.95 23.39 -33.59
C LYS A 262 15.91 24.72 -32.78
N LYS A 263 16.96 25.21 -32.08
CA LYS A 263 18.39 24.81 -31.86
C LYS A 263 18.97 25.41 -30.53
N GLU A 264 20.21 25.03 -30.19
CA GLU A 264 21.32 25.72 -29.43
C GLU A 264 21.14 27.18 -28.91
N SER A 265 21.83 27.71 -27.86
CA SER A 265 22.87 27.28 -26.86
C SER A 265 22.90 28.33 -25.69
N ASP A 266 23.89 28.65 -24.82
CA ASP A 266 25.33 28.36 -24.58
C ASP A 266 25.77 28.79 -23.14
N LYS A 267 26.95 28.31 -22.63
CA LYS A 267 27.79 28.84 -21.49
C LYS A 267 27.21 29.01 -20.05
N ALA A 268 28.01 29.15 -18.97
CA ALA A 268 29.32 28.55 -18.60
C ALA A 268 29.71 28.83 -17.10
N PHE A 269 30.38 27.85 -16.47
CA PHE A 269 31.45 27.97 -15.43
C PHE A 269 31.23 28.70 -14.08
N TYR A 270 31.43 27.99 -12.95
CA TYR A 270 32.38 28.36 -11.87
C TYR A 270 32.66 27.14 -10.95
N ARG A 271 33.78 27.12 -10.20
CA ARG A 271 34.24 25.96 -9.40
C ARG A 271 34.65 26.30 -7.94
N LYS A 272 33.97 25.66 -6.96
CA LYS A 272 34.50 25.17 -5.65
C LYS A 272 35.03 26.26 -4.66
N PRO A 273 35.33 25.99 -3.35
CA PRO A 273 35.77 24.73 -2.70
C PRO A 273 34.87 24.20 -1.55
N ILE A 274 35.47 23.42 -0.63
CA ILE A 274 34.82 22.44 0.27
C ILE A 274 35.46 22.51 1.68
N LEU A 275 34.67 22.49 2.77
CA LEU A 275 35.01 21.72 3.99
C LEU A 275 33.85 21.53 5.01
N LYS A 276 33.89 20.40 5.72
CA LYS A 276 33.29 20.08 7.05
C LYS A 276 31.87 20.61 7.39
N LYS A 277 30.86 19.72 7.26
CA LYS A 277 29.63 19.71 8.10
C LYS A 277 29.27 18.34 8.70
N ALA A 278 30.04 17.29 8.42
CA ALA A 278 29.63 15.89 8.67
C ALA A 278 29.75 15.40 10.12
N THR A 279 30.52 16.07 10.99
CA THR A 279 30.91 15.50 12.30
C THR A 279 29.90 15.77 13.43
N ILE A 280 29.12 16.84 13.35
CA ILE A 280 28.24 17.29 14.45
C ILE A 280 26.94 16.47 14.51
N ILE A 281 26.38 16.11 13.34
CA ILE A 281 25.08 15.42 13.23
C ILE A 281 25.08 14.06 13.96
N SER A 282 26.17 13.30 13.89
CA SER A 282 26.27 11.97 14.50
C SER A 282 26.17 11.99 16.03
N ILE A 283 26.59 13.06 16.69
CA ILE A 283 26.59 13.17 18.16
C ILE A 283 25.18 13.46 18.68
N VAL A 284 24.42 14.33 17.98
CA VAL A 284 23.04 14.67 18.34
C VAL A 284 22.11 13.46 18.23
N ILE A 285 22.30 12.61 17.22
CA ILE A 285 21.49 11.39 17.03
C ILE A 285 21.72 10.38 18.16
N LEU A 286 22.97 10.21 18.61
CA LEU A 286 23.31 9.22 19.64
C LEU A 286 22.69 9.53 21.01
N LEU A 287 22.53 10.83 21.34
CA LEU A 287 21.91 11.29 22.59
C LEU A 287 20.38 11.19 22.62
N ILE A 288 19.72 11.12 21.45
CA ILE A 288 18.25 11.09 21.33
C ILE A 288 17.70 9.65 21.31
N LEU A 289 18.49 8.67 20.85
CA LEU A 289 18.11 7.25 20.78
C LEU A 289 17.55 6.67 22.10
N PRO A 290 18.14 6.93 23.29
CA PRO A 290 17.60 6.45 24.56
C PRO A 290 16.22 7.05 24.91
N LEU A 291 16.00 8.32 24.57
CA LEU A 291 14.82 9.09 24.96
C LEU A 291 13.58 8.68 24.15
N ILE A 292 13.76 8.35 22.88
CA ILE A 292 12.69 7.78 22.03
C ILE A 292 12.32 6.38 22.53
N PHE A 293 13.30 5.54 22.87
CA PHE A 293 13.04 4.15 23.28
C PHE A 293 12.30 4.05 24.62
N PHE A 294 12.50 5.01 25.53
CA PHE A 294 11.81 5.04 26.83
C PHE A 294 10.33 5.50 26.72
N THR A 295 10.02 6.37 25.77
CA THR A 295 8.66 6.95 25.62
C THR A 295 7.69 6.06 24.83
N THR A 296 8.19 5.14 24.00
CA THR A 296 7.35 4.26 23.16
C THR A 296 6.60 3.14 23.89
N LYS A 297 6.81 2.93 25.20
CA LYS A 297 6.31 1.71 25.88
C LYS A 297 4.95 1.84 26.57
N GLU A 298 4.45 3.06 26.83
CA GLU A 298 3.19 3.28 27.58
C GLU A 298 2.08 3.98 26.78
N TYR A 299 2.40 4.69 25.68
CA TYR A 299 1.46 5.59 25.00
C TYR A 299 0.82 5.05 23.70
N PHE A 300 0.97 3.76 23.40
CA PHE A 300 0.56 3.21 22.09
C PHE A 300 -0.96 3.08 21.78
N PRO A 301 -1.94 3.11 22.70
CA PRO A 301 -3.34 2.88 22.33
C PRO A 301 -4.08 4.10 21.72
N HIS A 302 -3.52 5.32 21.76
CA HIS A 302 -4.28 6.54 21.43
C HIS A 302 -3.96 7.21 20.08
N LEU A 303 -2.90 6.80 19.38
CA LEU A 303 -2.47 7.48 18.13
C LEU A 303 -3.48 7.36 16.97
N ASN A 304 -4.22 6.26 16.87
CA ASN A 304 -5.21 6.05 15.80
C ASN A 304 -6.36 7.08 15.84
N LEU A 305 -6.76 7.54 17.05
CA LEU A 305 -7.88 8.46 17.22
C LEU A 305 -7.56 9.87 16.67
N ILE A 306 -6.30 10.30 16.78
CA ILE A 306 -5.82 11.59 16.26
C ILE A 306 -5.93 11.62 14.72
N ASN A 307 -5.55 10.52 14.06
CA ASN A 307 -5.58 10.41 12.60
C ASN A 307 -7.02 10.41 12.05
N GLN A 308 -7.97 9.85 12.80
CA GLN A 308 -9.40 9.84 12.46
C GLN A 308 -10.07 11.22 12.57
N VAL A 309 -9.56 12.10 13.44
CA VAL A 309 -10.06 13.49 13.58
C VAL A 309 -9.51 14.41 12.48
N LEU A 310 -8.27 14.20 12.03
CA LEU A 310 -7.59 15.03 11.03
C LEU A 310 -8.03 14.78 9.58
N THR A 311 -8.76 13.70 9.31
CA THR A 311 -9.03 13.23 7.93
C THR A 311 -10.40 13.62 7.36
N ASN A 312 -11.29 14.23 8.15
CA ASN A 312 -12.65 14.61 7.72
C ASN A 312 -12.84 16.12 7.49
N ASN A 313 -13.30 16.45 6.27
CA ASN A 313 -13.64 17.77 5.72
C ASN A 313 -12.52 18.80 5.48
N LYS A 314 -12.53 19.37 4.27
CA LYS A 314 -11.72 20.54 3.87
C LYS A 314 -12.48 21.84 4.10
N SER A 315 -12.69 22.19 5.37
CA SER A 315 -13.29 23.47 5.77
C SER A 315 -12.95 23.79 7.24
N GLY A 316 -12.25 24.90 7.48
CA GLY A 316 -12.01 25.45 8.82
C GLY A 316 -10.89 24.76 9.62
N PHE A 317 -9.70 25.38 9.65
CA PHE A 317 -8.68 25.11 10.67
C PHE A 317 -9.06 25.72 12.05
N GLU A 318 -10.13 26.51 12.11
CA GLU A 318 -10.54 27.34 13.25
C GLU A 318 -11.32 26.56 14.33
N ASP A 319 -11.99 25.45 13.98
CA ASP A 319 -12.79 24.62 14.91
C ASP A 319 -11.94 23.58 15.70
N ILE A 320 -10.62 23.56 15.48
CA ILE A 320 -9.73 22.60 16.17
C ILE A 320 -9.71 22.84 17.68
N GLU A 321 -9.76 24.09 18.14
CA GLU A 321 -9.78 24.41 19.57
C GLU A 321 -11.13 24.06 20.23
N GLY A 322 -12.25 24.30 19.54
CA GLY A 322 -13.59 23.91 20.01
C GLY A 322 -13.68 22.39 20.21
N ARG A 323 -13.20 21.61 19.23
CA ARG A 323 -13.15 20.15 19.30
C ARG A 323 -12.23 19.62 20.40
N LEU A 324 -11.07 20.25 20.59
CA LEU A 324 -10.16 19.91 21.70
C LEU A 324 -10.85 20.10 23.06
N ARG A 325 -11.50 21.25 23.29
CA ARG A 325 -12.23 21.51 24.55
C ARG A 325 -13.38 20.51 24.79
N ILE A 326 -14.04 20.03 23.73
CA ILE A 326 -15.06 18.97 23.83
C ILE A 326 -14.44 17.62 24.25
N LEU A 327 -13.26 17.29 23.72
CA LEU A 327 -12.54 16.06 24.09
C LEU A 327 -11.97 16.14 25.52
N GLU A 328 -11.36 17.27 25.90
CA GLU A 328 -10.88 17.55 27.27
C GLU A 328 -12.02 17.45 28.31
N LYS A 329 -13.25 17.83 27.94
CA LYS A 329 -14.43 17.72 28.81
C LYS A 329 -15.05 16.32 28.84
N LYS A 330 -14.83 15.50 27.82
CA LYS A 330 -15.36 14.12 27.71
C LYS A 330 -14.43 13.06 28.31
N TYR A 331 -13.12 13.29 28.28
CA TYR A 331 -12.11 12.41 28.84
C TYR A 331 -11.22 13.21 29.79
N GLN A 332 -11.27 12.90 31.08
CA GLN A 332 -10.38 13.49 32.08
C GLN A 332 -8.95 12.97 31.88
N VAL A 333 -8.21 13.57 30.95
CA VAL A 333 -6.79 13.31 30.71
C VAL A 333 -6.00 13.67 31.98
N PRO A 334 -5.24 12.74 32.59
CA PRO A 334 -4.50 13.01 33.81
C PRO A 334 -3.49 14.15 33.63
N ASP A 335 -3.64 15.16 34.48
CA ASP A 335 -2.81 16.37 34.61
C ASP A 335 -2.20 16.96 33.31
N LEU A 336 -3.07 17.52 32.48
CA LEU A 336 -2.69 18.37 31.35
C LEU A 336 -1.82 19.59 31.75
N LYS A 337 -1.82 20.01 33.02
CA LYS A 337 -0.99 21.12 33.51
C LYS A 337 0.45 20.66 33.70
N ALA A 338 0.68 19.51 34.35
CA ALA A 338 2.00 18.88 34.45
C ALA A 338 2.65 18.68 33.07
N LEU A 339 1.90 18.17 32.09
CA LEU A 339 2.40 18.01 30.71
C LEU A 339 2.76 19.36 30.03
N LYS A 340 2.01 20.43 30.30
CA LYS A 340 2.31 21.79 29.80
C LYS A 340 3.55 22.38 30.49
N ASP A 341 3.70 22.17 31.79
CA ASP A 341 4.85 22.67 32.57
C ASP A 341 6.14 21.88 32.29
N GLU A 342 6.07 20.56 32.07
CA GLU A 342 7.22 19.75 31.66
C GLU A 342 7.67 20.10 30.23
N ARG A 343 6.74 20.27 29.28
CA ARG A 343 7.05 20.80 27.94
C ARG A 343 7.75 22.17 28.02
N ARG A 344 7.35 23.03 28.96
CA ARG A 344 7.98 24.33 29.19
C ARG A 344 9.41 24.18 29.75
N ARG A 345 9.61 23.32 30.75
CA ARG A 345 10.92 22.98 31.34
C ARG A 345 11.89 22.45 30.29
N LEU A 346 11.46 21.48 29.48
CA LEU A 346 12.27 20.89 28.40
C LEU A 346 12.66 21.93 27.35
N LYS A 347 11.75 22.84 26.98
CA LYS A 347 12.06 23.93 26.04
C LYS A 347 13.10 24.91 26.61
N THR A 348 12.99 25.29 27.88
CA THR A 348 13.99 26.15 28.54
C THR A 348 15.36 25.46 28.60
N ASN A 349 15.41 24.18 28.98
CA ASN A 349 16.67 23.42 28.98
C ASN A 349 17.33 23.38 27.60
N LEU A 350 16.55 23.14 26.53
CA LEU A 350 17.07 23.10 25.17
C LEU A 350 17.68 24.44 24.74
N VAL A 351 17.03 25.57 25.04
CA VAL A 351 17.56 26.91 24.78
C VAL A 351 18.87 27.14 25.54
N ASN A 352 18.90 26.87 26.84
CA ASN A 352 20.09 27.03 27.67
C ASN A 352 21.26 26.14 27.21
N THR A 353 20.99 24.94 26.67
CA THR A 353 22.01 24.07 26.07
C THR A 353 22.53 24.63 24.74
N LEU A 354 21.64 25.12 23.87
CA LEU A 354 22.04 25.74 22.59
C LEU A 354 22.86 27.01 22.80
N GLU A 355 22.50 27.85 23.77
CA GLU A 355 23.27 29.04 24.15
C GLU A 355 24.66 28.66 24.69
N LYS A 356 24.76 27.61 25.51
CA LYS A 356 26.06 27.10 25.99
C LYS A 356 26.93 26.57 24.84
N VAL A 357 26.38 25.82 23.89
CA VAL A 357 27.12 25.37 22.69
C VAL A 357 27.59 26.58 21.88
N ASN A 358 26.71 27.55 21.61
CA ASN A 358 27.06 28.78 20.90
C ASN A 358 28.11 29.65 21.62
N SER A 359 28.26 29.51 22.95
CA SER A 359 29.32 30.16 23.74
C SER A 359 30.65 29.38 23.79
N LEU A 360 30.66 28.13 23.32
CA LEU A 360 31.86 27.28 23.20
C LEU A 360 32.35 27.16 21.74
N GLU A 361 31.56 27.64 20.77
CA GLU A 361 31.94 27.80 19.36
C GLU A 361 32.44 29.22 19.03
N LYS A 362 32.78 30.03 20.05
CA LYS A 362 33.37 31.37 19.95
C LYS A 362 34.67 31.46 20.74
#